data_AF-A0A645IGI8-F1
#
_entry.id   AF-A0A645IGI8-F1
#
_cell.length_a   1.000
_cell.length_b   1.000
_cell.length_c   1.000
_cell.angle_alpha   90.00
_cell.angle_beta   90.00
_cell.angle_gamma   90.00
#
_symmetry.space_group_name_H-M   'P 1'
#
loop_
_entity.id
_entity.type
_entity.pdbx_description
1 polymer ?
#
loop_
_entity_poly.entity_id
_entity_poly.type
_entity_poly.pdbx_seq_one_letter_code
_entity_poly.pdbx_strand_id
1 'polypeptide(L)'
;MQAEQIARTASSAAALEKRRRALQAKQELLVKTVEQALEALHVLPEEEYFNLLVKMAAANAEPGEGEMLLSERDKSRCPKDFESRLSSELPAGAKLHVSDKTRPIDGGFILRYGNIELNCSFRAIFDARREELTDSIRGILFP
;
A
#
# COMPACT_ATOMS: atom_id res chain seq x y z
N MET A 1 35.82 34.16 25.78
CA MET A 1 35.59 33.91 24.33
C MET A 1 35.59 32.43 23.96
N GLN A 2 36.66 31.64 24.14
CA GLN A 2 36.64 30.20 23.74
C GLN A 2 35.64 29.32 24.50
N ALA A 3 35.47 29.50 25.82
CA ALA A 3 34.55 28.70 26.63
C ALA A 3 33.06 28.91 26.25
N GLU A 4 32.65 30.15 25.94
CA GLU A 4 31.30 30.45 25.46
C GLU A 4 31.01 29.85 24.08
N GLN A 5 32.02 29.80 23.21
CA GLN A 5 31.88 29.25 21.87
C GLN A 5 31.73 27.71 21.91
N ILE A 6 32.49 27.04 22.79
CA ILE A 6 32.34 25.60 23.06
C ILE A 6 30.96 25.31 23.66
N ALA A 7 30.52 26.09 24.66
CA ALA A 7 29.20 25.91 25.28
C ALA A 7 28.03 26.13 24.29
N ARG A 8 28.11 27.16 23.42
CA ARG A 8 27.13 27.38 22.35
C ARG A 8 27.08 26.24 21.34
N THR A 9 28.24 25.71 20.97
CA THR A 9 28.34 24.59 20.01
C THR A 9 27.76 23.32 20.61
N ALA A 10 28.10 23.01 21.87
CA ALA A 10 27.56 21.86 22.60
C ALA A 10 26.03 21.94 22.80
N SER A 11 25.50 23.12 23.15
CA SER A 11 24.05 23.35 23.28
C SER A 11 23.32 23.17 21.95
N SER A 12 23.88 23.71 20.86
CA SER A 12 23.31 23.58 19.51
C SER A 12 23.32 22.12 19.03
N ALA A 13 24.39 21.38 19.29
CA ALA A 13 24.49 19.96 18.98
C ALA A 13 23.46 19.12 19.76
N ALA A 14 23.32 19.36 21.06
CA ALA A 14 22.33 18.67 21.91
C ALA A 14 20.89 18.95 21.46
N ALA A 15 20.57 20.20 21.09
CA ALA A 15 19.26 20.56 20.57
C ALA A 15 18.95 19.87 19.22
N LEU A 16 19.94 19.79 18.33
CA LEU A 16 19.80 19.08 17.06
C LEU A 16 19.61 17.57 17.26
N GLU A 17 20.38 16.97 18.16
CA GLU A 17 20.28 15.55 18.48
C GLU A 17 18.91 15.20 19.06
N LYS A 18 18.39 16.02 19.99
CA LYS A 18 17.03 15.86 20.53
C LYS A 18 15.97 15.89 19.42
N ARG A 19 16.09 16.83 18.48
CA ARG A 19 15.16 16.94 17.33
C ARG A 19 15.26 15.72 16.41
N ARG A 20 16.47 15.25 16.11
CA ARG A 20 16.70 14.05 15.29
C ARG A 20 16.09 12.81 15.91
N ARG A 21 16.33 12.56 17.20
CA ARG A 21 15.76 11.41 17.92
C ARG A 21 14.23 11.44 17.93
N ALA A 22 13.64 12.61 18.16
CA ALA A 22 12.19 12.77 18.11
C ALA A 22 11.64 12.49 16.71
N LEU A 23 12.28 13.00 15.66
CA LEU A 23 11.85 12.76 14.28
C LEU A 23 11.96 11.27 13.91
N GLN A 24 13.04 10.62 14.32
CA GLN A 24 13.26 9.19 14.09
C GLN A 24 12.17 8.35 14.75
N ALA A 25 11.88 8.58 16.04
CA ALA A 25 10.82 7.87 16.75
C ALA A 25 9.44 8.04 16.08
N LYS A 26 9.15 9.24 15.54
CA LYS A 26 7.92 9.48 14.78
C LYS A 26 7.88 8.66 13.47
N GLN A 27 9.00 8.59 12.76
CA GLN A 27 9.09 7.79 11.53
C GLN A 27 8.96 6.28 11.80
N GLU A 28 9.56 5.78 12.87
CA GLU A 28 9.44 4.37 13.28
C GLU A 28 7.99 3.99 13.60
N LEU A 29 7.26 4.87 14.30
CA LEU A 29 5.83 4.66 14.57
C LEU A 29 5.00 4.62 13.27
N LEU A 30 5.27 5.53 12.32
CA LEU A 30 4.60 5.55 11.02
C LEU A 30 4.80 4.25 10.24
N VAL A 31 6.06 3.79 10.15
CA VAL A 31 6.40 2.54 9.45
C VAL A 31 5.67 1.37 10.10
N LYS A 32 5.71 1.27 11.44
CA LYS A 32 5.02 0.21 12.18
C LYS A 32 3.51 0.23 11.95
N THR A 33 2.88 1.40 11.92
CA THR A 33 1.44 1.52 11.66
C THR A 33 1.07 1.03 10.27
N VAL A 34 1.87 1.38 9.25
CA VAL A 34 1.65 0.89 7.88
C VAL A 34 1.82 -0.62 7.79
N GLU A 35 2.85 -1.19 8.43
CA GLU A 35 3.07 -2.64 8.48
C GLU A 35 1.90 -3.38 9.15
N GLN A 36 1.38 -2.84 10.25
CA GLN A 36 0.21 -3.39 10.93
C GLN A 36 -1.06 -3.32 10.06
N ALA A 37 -1.22 -2.26 9.28
CA ALA A 37 -2.33 -2.15 8.34
C ALA A 37 -2.24 -3.18 7.22
N LEU A 38 -1.03 -3.39 6.65
CA LEU A 38 -0.80 -4.43 5.64
C LEU A 38 -1.09 -5.83 6.19
N GLU A 39 -0.63 -6.13 7.41
CA GLU A 39 -0.91 -7.41 8.07
C GLU A 39 -2.42 -7.61 8.27
N ALA A 40 -3.14 -6.57 8.69
CA ALA A 40 -4.58 -6.62 8.87
C ALA A 40 -5.31 -6.99 7.56
N LEU A 41 -4.81 -6.55 6.40
CA LEU A 41 -5.37 -6.93 5.10
C LEU A 41 -5.19 -8.42 4.78
N HIS A 42 -4.07 -9.03 5.21
CA HIS A 42 -3.79 -10.44 4.94
C HIS A 42 -4.63 -11.42 5.76
N VAL A 43 -5.15 -10.96 6.91
CA VAL A 43 -6.00 -11.74 7.83
C VAL A 43 -7.49 -11.42 7.68
N LEU A 44 -7.87 -10.58 6.72
CA LEU A 44 -9.27 -10.33 6.42
C LEU A 44 -10.01 -11.64 6.07
N PRO A 45 -11.30 -11.76 6.44
CA PRO A 45 -12.15 -12.82 5.93
C PRO A 45 -12.14 -12.83 4.40
N GLU A 46 -12.22 -14.03 3.81
CA GLU A 46 -12.11 -14.23 2.36
C GLU A 46 -13.06 -13.32 1.57
N GLU A 47 -14.33 -13.26 1.99
CA GLU A 47 -15.34 -12.42 1.35
C GLU A 47 -14.96 -10.92 1.37
N GLU A 48 -14.48 -10.42 2.50
CA GLU A 48 -14.06 -9.02 2.65
C GLU A 48 -12.80 -8.72 1.83
N TYR A 49 -11.85 -9.65 1.81
CA TYR A 49 -10.62 -9.57 1.03
C TYR A 49 -10.91 -9.43 -0.47
N PHE A 50 -11.72 -10.32 -1.03
CA PHE A 50 -12.04 -10.27 -2.45
C PHE A 50 -12.95 -9.10 -2.82
N ASN A 51 -13.84 -8.67 -1.92
CA ASN A 51 -14.57 -7.41 -2.10
C ASN A 51 -13.64 -6.20 -2.18
N LEU A 52 -12.60 -6.17 -1.35
CA LEU A 52 -11.56 -5.13 -1.43
C LEU A 52 -10.82 -5.19 -2.76
N LEU A 53 -10.44 -6.39 -3.24
CA LEU A 53 -9.76 -6.54 -4.53
C LEU A 53 -10.61 -6.04 -5.70
N VAL A 54 -11.91 -6.33 -5.71
CA VAL A 54 -12.83 -5.82 -6.74
C VAL A 54 -12.85 -4.30 -6.76
N LYS A 55 -13.00 -3.66 -5.59
CA LYS A 55 -12.99 -2.19 -5.48
C LYS A 55 -11.66 -1.59 -5.93
N MET A 56 -10.56 -2.22 -5.55
CA MET A 56 -9.22 -1.82 -5.98
C MET A 56 -9.07 -1.94 -7.49
N ALA A 57 -9.59 -3.01 -8.10
CA ALA A 57 -9.52 -3.20 -9.53
C ALA A 57 -10.34 -2.15 -10.27
N ALA A 58 -11.58 -1.89 -9.84
CA ALA A 58 -12.42 -0.84 -10.40
C ALA A 58 -11.75 0.55 -10.35
N ALA A 59 -11.00 0.84 -9.28
CA ALA A 59 -10.29 2.12 -9.12
C ALA A 59 -9.00 2.25 -9.95
N ASN A 60 -8.45 1.16 -10.47
CA ASN A 60 -7.17 1.15 -11.20
C ASN A 60 -7.29 0.55 -12.62
N ALA A 61 -8.48 0.12 -13.02
CA ALA A 61 -8.71 -0.47 -14.33
C ALA A 61 -8.70 0.62 -15.42
N GLU A 62 -7.90 0.38 -16.45
CA GLU A 62 -7.87 1.19 -17.66
C GLU A 62 -8.83 0.62 -18.73
N PRO A 63 -9.33 1.46 -19.66
CA PRO A 63 -10.10 0.99 -20.80
C PRO A 63 -9.32 -0.02 -21.65
N GLY A 64 -10.01 -1.07 -22.09
CA GLY A 64 -9.43 -2.16 -22.87
C GLY A 64 -9.51 -3.51 -22.17
N GLU A 65 -9.00 -4.53 -22.86
CA GLU A 65 -8.94 -5.91 -22.37
C GLU A 65 -7.63 -6.13 -21.63
N GLY A 66 -7.74 -6.49 -20.35
CA GLY A 66 -6.60 -6.78 -19.48
C GLY A 66 -6.82 -8.05 -18.67
N GLU A 67 -5.76 -8.52 -18.03
CA GLU A 67 -5.81 -9.69 -17.16
C GLU A 67 -5.39 -9.31 -15.75
N MET A 68 -6.08 -9.86 -14.75
CA MET A 68 -5.71 -9.78 -13.35
C MET A 68 -4.88 -11.01 -12.96
N LEU A 69 -3.64 -10.78 -12.53
CA LEU A 69 -2.77 -11.82 -12.01
C LEU A 69 -2.76 -11.77 -10.49
N LEU A 70 -3.15 -12.87 -9.87
CA LEU A 70 -3.18 -13.05 -8.42
C LEU A 70 -1.92 -13.77 -7.93
N SER A 71 -1.70 -13.75 -6.62
CA SER A 71 -0.75 -14.66 -5.98
C SER A 71 -1.24 -16.11 -6.09
N GLU A 72 -0.34 -17.09 -5.94
CA GLU A 72 -0.76 -18.51 -5.89
C GLU A 72 -1.76 -18.77 -4.76
N ARG A 73 -1.51 -18.17 -3.58
CA ARG A 73 -2.41 -18.22 -2.43
C ARG A 73 -3.78 -17.69 -2.80
N ASP A 74 -3.86 -16.48 -3.38
CA ASP A 74 -5.13 -15.83 -3.72
C ASP A 74 -5.87 -16.54 -4.84
N LYS A 75 -5.15 -17.07 -5.84
CA LYS A 75 -5.76 -17.88 -6.91
C LYS A 75 -6.42 -19.13 -6.34
N SER A 76 -5.79 -19.80 -5.36
CA SER A 76 -6.31 -21.04 -4.77
C SER A 76 -7.58 -20.86 -3.93
N ARG A 77 -7.78 -19.67 -3.35
CA ARG A 77 -8.93 -19.29 -2.52
C ARG A 77 -9.90 -18.35 -3.24
N CYS A 78 -9.75 -18.18 -4.55
CA CYS A 78 -10.56 -17.26 -5.32
C CYS A 78 -12.02 -17.76 -5.39
N PRO A 79 -13.02 -16.96 -4.97
CA PRO A 79 -14.42 -17.32 -5.09
C PRO A 79 -14.83 -17.53 -6.54
N LYS A 80 -15.72 -18.50 -6.80
CA LYS A 80 -16.17 -18.83 -8.17
C LYS A 80 -16.91 -17.69 -8.86
N ASP A 81 -17.52 -16.81 -8.08
CA ASP A 81 -18.26 -15.62 -8.52
C ASP A 81 -17.36 -14.37 -8.64
N PHE A 82 -16.08 -14.45 -8.28
CA PHE A 82 -15.18 -13.31 -8.25
C PHE A 82 -15.05 -12.60 -9.60
N GLU A 83 -14.90 -13.35 -10.69
CA GLU A 83 -14.77 -12.77 -12.04
C GLU A 83 -16.06 -12.08 -12.50
N SER A 84 -17.22 -12.60 -12.10
CA SER A 84 -18.51 -11.96 -12.35
C SER A 84 -18.64 -10.65 -11.57
N ARG A 85 -18.23 -10.65 -10.29
CA ARG A 85 -18.22 -9.46 -9.43
C ARG A 85 -17.24 -8.40 -9.93
N LEU A 86 -16.08 -8.83 -10.39
CA LEU A 86 -15.10 -7.96 -11.02
C LEU A 86 -15.75 -7.26 -12.21
N SER A 87 -16.27 -8.03 -13.15
CA SER A 87 -16.89 -7.50 -14.38
C SER A 87 -18.06 -6.53 -14.13
N SER A 88 -18.83 -6.70 -13.05
CA SER A 88 -19.95 -5.80 -12.73
C SER A 88 -19.53 -4.45 -12.15
N GLU A 89 -18.35 -4.37 -11.54
CA GLU A 89 -17.85 -3.16 -10.86
C GLU A 89 -16.85 -2.37 -11.72
N LEU A 90 -16.43 -2.90 -12.88
CA LEU A 90 -15.49 -2.22 -13.76
C LEU A 90 -16.11 -0.98 -14.42
N PRO A 91 -15.29 0.08 -14.66
CA PRO A 91 -15.73 1.23 -15.42
C PRO A 91 -16.05 0.86 -16.88
N ALA A 92 -16.89 1.68 -17.52
CA ALA A 92 -17.29 1.46 -18.90
C ALA A 92 -16.08 1.38 -19.84
N GLY A 93 -16.00 0.31 -20.62
CA GLY A 93 -14.92 0.06 -21.58
C GLY A 93 -13.71 -0.69 -21.01
N ALA A 94 -13.63 -0.91 -19.70
CA ALA A 94 -12.66 -1.82 -19.10
C ALA A 94 -13.20 -3.26 -19.08
N LYS A 95 -12.36 -4.23 -19.43
CA LYS A 95 -12.64 -5.65 -19.25
C LYS A 95 -11.43 -6.30 -18.60
N LEU A 96 -11.66 -7.01 -17.50
CA LEU A 96 -10.64 -7.79 -16.83
C LEU A 96 -11.11 -9.23 -16.66
N HIS A 97 -10.25 -10.18 -17.00
CA HIS A 97 -10.40 -11.59 -16.64
C HIS A 97 -9.31 -12.03 -15.69
N VAL A 98 -9.57 -13.07 -14.91
CA VAL A 98 -8.54 -13.62 -14.01
C VAL A 98 -7.57 -14.48 -14.83
N SER A 99 -6.29 -14.14 -14.80
CA SER A 99 -5.26 -14.87 -15.54
C SER A 99 -5.00 -16.23 -14.93
N ASP A 100 -4.65 -17.19 -15.77
CA ASP A 100 -4.14 -18.47 -15.28
C ASP A 100 -2.75 -18.37 -14.65
N LYS A 101 -2.01 -17.32 -15.00
CA LYS A 101 -0.67 -17.06 -14.49
C LYS A 101 -0.76 -16.35 -13.15
N THR A 102 0.16 -16.71 -12.26
CA THR A 102 0.32 -16.09 -10.95
C THR A 102 1.52 -15.15 -10.92
N ARG A 103 1.59 -14.34 -9.85
CA ARG A 103 2.73 -13.47 -9.55
C ARG A 103 3.18 -13.67 -8.09
N PRO A 104 4.49 -13.59 -7.80
CA PRO A 104 5.01 -13.72 -6.44
C PRO A 104 4.77 -12.42 -5.67
N ILE A 105 3.52 -12.20 -5.26
CA ILE A 105 3.08 -11.06 -4.46
C ILE A 105 2.37 -11.54 -3.20
N ASP A 106 2.43 -10.71 -2.17
CA ASP A 106 1.99 -11.06 -0.82
C ASP A 106 0.47 -10.86 -0.64
N GLY A 107 -0.14 -10.07 -1.54
CA GLY A 107 -1.57 -9.77 -1.61
C GLY A 107 -1.83 -8.64 -2.62
N GLY A 108 -3.10 -8.44 -2.96
CA GLY A 108 -3.49 -7.58 -4.08
C GLY A 108 -3.39 -8.30 -5.43
N PHE A 109 -3.11 -7.57 -6.50
CA PHE A 109 -3.03 -8.14 -7.85
C PHE A 109 -2.11 -7.33 -8.77
N ILE A 110 -1.76 -7.90 -9.92
CA ILE A 110 -1.13 -7.19 -11.04
C ILE A 110 -2.16 -7.09 -12.17
N LEU A 111 -2.34 -5.92 -12.76
CA LEU A 111 -3.11 -5.77 -14.00
C LEU A 111 -2.15 -5.83 -15.19
N ARG A 112 -2.45 -6.66 -16.18
CA ARG A 112 -1.66 -6.75 -17.41
C ARG A 112 -2.51 -6.35 -18.61
N TYR A 113 -2.02 -5.38 -19.38
CA TYR A 113 -2.58 -4.95 -20.66
C TYR A 113 -1.51 -5.14 -21.74
N GLY A 114 -1.60 -6.24 -22.50
CA GLY A 114 -0.58 -6.62 -23.48
C GLY A 114 0.81 -6.79 -22.83
N ASN A 115 1.73 -5.87 -23.13
CA ASN A 115 3.11 -5.87 -22.61
C ASN A 115 3.32 -4.97 -21.38
N ILE A 116 2.26 -4.31 -20.90
CA ILE A 116 2.32 -3.40 -19.76
C ILE A 116 1.74 -4.11 -18.55
N GLU A 117 2.47 -4.07 -17.43
CA GLU A 117 1.99 -4.56 -16.12
C GLU A 117 1.91 -3.38 -15.15
N LEU A 118 0.77 -3.24 -14.49
CA LEU A 118 0.52 -2.30 -13.40
C LEU A 118 0.48 -3.07 -12.08
N ASN A 119 1.36 -2.70 -11.15
CA ASN A 119 1.43 -3.34 -9.84
C ASN A 119 0.39 -2.73 -8.88
N CYS A 120 -0.66 -3.50 -8.58
CA CYS A 120 -1.71 -3.16 -7.63
C CYS A 120 -1.65 -4.05 -6.37
N SER A 121 -0.45 -4.54 -6.01
CA SER A 121 -0.24 -5.17 -4.70
C SER A 121 -0.55 -4.17 -3.59
N PHE A 122 -0.96 -4.64 -2.41
CA PHE A 122 -1.25 -3.74 -1.30
C PHE A 122 -0.06 -2.84 -0.99
N ARG A 123 1.15 -3.41 -0.94
CA ARG A 123 2.37 -2.63 -0.71
C ARG A 123 2.58 -1.55 -1.78
N ALA A 124 2.41 -1.87 -3.06
CA ALA A 124 2.53 -0.87 -4.13
C ALA A 124 1.50 0.27 -3.99
N ILE A 125 0.27 -0.04 -3.59
CA ILE A 125 -0.77 0.99 -3.37
C ILE A 125 -0.46 1.86 -2.16
N PHE A 126 0.00 1.25 -1.06
CA PHE A 126 0.45 1.98 0.13
C PHE A 126 1.64 2.87 -0.18
N ASP A 127 2.61 2.38 -0.95
CA ASP A 127 3.79 3.14 -1.36
C ASP A 127 3.41 4.30 -2.29
N ALA A 128 2.49 4.08 -3.24
CA ALA A 128 1.98 5.12 -4.13
C ALA A 128 1.23 6.24 -3.38
N ARG A 129 0.60 5.92 -2.25
CA ARG A 129 -0.14 6.87 -1.40
C ARG A 129 0.60 7.21 -0.10
N ARG A 130 1.90 6.92 -0.03
CA ARG A 130 2.66 6.97 1.23
C ARG A 130 2.67 8.36 1.84
N GLU A 131 2.78 9.42 1.02
CA GLU A 131 2.79 10.80 1.50
C GLU A 131 1.45 11.17 2.14
N GLU A 132 0.34 10.93 1.45
CA GLU A 132 -1.02 11.18 1.94
C GLU A 132 -1.33 10.40 3.22
N LEU A 133 -0.96 9.11 3.25
CA LEU A 133 -1.12 8.26 4.43
C LEU A 133 -0.26 8.75 5.59
N THR A 134 0.98 9.13 5.31
CA THR A 134 1.91 9.64 6.32
C THR A 134 1.39 10.92 6.96
N ASP A 135 0.88 11.86 6.16
CA ASP A 135 0.35 13.12 6.67
C ASP A 135 -0.94 12.90 7.48
N SER A 136 -1.80 11.99 7.03
CA SER A 136 -3.01 11.59 7.77
C SER A 136 -2.66 10.97 9.13
N ILE A 137 -1.72 10.02 9.16
CA ILE A 137 -1.29 9.37 10.40
C ILE A 137 -0.58 10.37 11.33
N ARG A 138 0.24 11.28 10.78
CA ARG A 138 0.89 12.34 11.55
C ARG A 138 -0.13 13.26 12.23
N GLY A 139 -1.18 13.67 11.51
CA GLY A 139 -2.25 14.51 12.07
C GLY A 139 -3.01 13.84 13.21
N ILE A 140 -3.09 12.51 13.23
CA ILE A 140 -3.76 11.74 14.29
C ILE A 140 -2.81 11.47 15.47
N LEU A 141 -1.58 11.02 15.19
CA LEU A 141 -0.63 10.57 16.23
C LEU A 141 0.15 11.72 16.88
N PHE A 142 0.36 12.81 16.16
CA PHE A 142 1.17 13.95 16.60
C PHE A 142 0.49 15.29 16.24
N PRO A 143 -0.70 15.59 16.80
CA PRO A 143 -1.39 16.85 16.57
C PRO A 143 -0.58 18.08 17.03
#